data_AF-A0A1H3HJX8-F1
#
_entry.id   AF-A0A1H3HJX8-F1
#
_cell.length_a   1.000
_cell.length_b   1.000
_cell.length_c   1.000
_cell.angle_alpha   90.00
_cell.angle_beta   90.00
_cell.angle_gamma   90.00
#
_symmetry.space_group_name_H-M   'P 1'
#
loop_
_entity.id
_entity.type
_entity.pdbx_description
1 polymer ?
#
loop_
_entity_poly.entity_id
_entity_poly.type
_entity_poly.pdbx_seq_one_letter_code
_entity_poly.pdbx_strand_id
1 'polypeptide(L)'
;MIDDSGMVSGHQVNVGGSVEGQFAVGEHIHQQHVSGSQQAPTVTEADLAELRNAVDEVRARIRAEAPPEQQAAALERVDEVEQAVVAEEPDLTTLQYVRNWFVKNLPKLAGTVTGLVVHPVVGKIVEAAGDVAASQFRKLFGDVSER
;
A
#
# COMPACT_ATOMS: atom_id res chain seq x y z
N MET A 1 26.42 -13.71 59.35
CA MET A 1 25.83 -15.02 59.04
C MET A 1 25.25 -14.88 57.65
N ILE A 2 25.75 -15.66 56.69
CA ILE A 2 25.36 -15.61 55.28
C ILE A 2 24.02 -16.33 55.13
N ASP A 3 23.09 -15.75 54.40
CA ASP A 3 22.10 -16.52 53.63
C ASP A 3 21.95 -15.86 52.25
N ASP A 4 22.18 -16.69 51.23
CA ASP A 4 22.09 -16.41 49.81
C ASP A 4 20.70 -16.86 49.33
N SER A 5 19.96 -15.98 48.66
CA SER A 5 18.76 -16.34 47.91
C SER A 5 18.50 -15.27 46.85
N GLY A 6 18.89 -15.57 45.61
CA GLY A 6 18.50 -14.77 44.45
C GLY A 6 17.03 -14.95 44.10
N MET A 7 16.34 -13.85 43.81
CA MET A 7 15.17 -13.80 42.92
C MET A 7 14.94 -12.36 42.44
N VAL A 8 15.08 -12.20 41.12
CA VAL A 8 14.40 -11.29 40.17
C VAL A 8 13.91 -9.92 40.66
N SER A 9 14.43 -8.87 40.03
CA SER A 9 13.95 -7.48 40.07
C SER A 9 12.42 -7.39 40.00
N GLY A 10 11.78 -7.28 41.16
CA GLY A 10 10.35 -7.05 41.27
C GLY A 10 10.05 -5.58 40.94
N HIS A 11 9.43 -5.33 39.79
CA HIS A 11 8.86 -4.02 39.49
C HIS A 11 7.48 -3.92 40.18
N GLN A 12 7.41 -3.19 41.28
CA GLN A 12 6.13 -2.84 41.91
C GLN A 12 5.63 -1.51 41.33
N VAL A 13 4.55 -1.55 40.55
CA VAL A 13 3.86 -0.36 40.04
C VAL A 13 2.53 -0.21 40.78
N ASN A 14 2.36 0.90 41.50
CA ASN A 14 1.07 1.29 42.06
C ASN A 14 0.38 2.26 41.08
N VAL A 15 -0.68 1.81 40.41
CA VAL A 15 -1.51 2.68 39.54
C VAL A 15 -2.74 3.10 40.34
N GLY A 16 -2.79 4.38 40.71
CA GLY A 16 -3.97 5.00 41.32
C GLY A 16 -4.73 5.84 40.30
N GLY A 17 -5.99 5.49 40.02
CA GLY A 17 -6.89 6.21 39.10
C GLY A 17 -7.24 5.43 37.83
N SER A 18 -8.38 5.75 37.21
CA SER A 18 -8.84 5.13 35.96
C SER A 18 -7.90 5.50 34.82
N VAL A 19 -7.19 4.51 34.29
CA VAL A 19 -6.34 4.66 33.10
C VAL A 19 -7.16 4.26 31.88
N GLU A 20 -7.53 5.22 31.04
CA GLU A 20 -7.97 4.97 29.67
C GLU A 20 -6.75 5.07 28.75
N GLY A 21 -6.08 3.95 28.53
CA GLY A 21 -4.88 3.88 27.69
C GLY A 21 -4.18 2.54 27.75
N GLN A 22 -3.29 2.28 26.77
CA GLN A 22 -2.48 1.07 26.71
C GLN A 22 -1.27 1.20 27.65
N PHE A 23 -1.04 0.17 28.47
CA PHE A 23 0.06 0.10 29.43
C PHE A 23 0.91 -1.14 29.11
N ALA A 24 2.22 -0.95 28.91
CA ALA A 24 3.16 -2.04 28.68
C ALA A 24 4.38 -1.88 29.62
N VAL A 25 4.77 -2.95 30.31
CA VAL A 25 5.91 -2.98 31.24
C VAL A 25 6.79 -4.18 30.89
N GLY A 26 8.06 -3.92 30.59
CA GLY A 26 9.10 -4.92 30.33
C GLY A 26 10.41 -4.24 29.92
N GLU A 27 11.52 -4.97 29.96
CA GLU A 27 12.78 -4.51 29.35
C GLU A 27 12.72 -4.76 27.82
N HIS A 28 13.04 -3.73 27.03
CA HIS A 28 12.91 -3.65 25.56
C HIS A 28 11.51 -3.39 24.97
N ILE A 29 10.69 -2.56 25.62
CA ILE A 29 9.48 -2.04 24.96
C ILE A 29 9.89 -1.05 23.86
N HIS A 30 9.81 -1.49 22.61
CA HIS A 30 9.96 -0.64 21.43
C HIS A 30 8.57 -0.16 20.98
N GLN A 31 7.98 0.77 21.73
CA GLN A 31 6.67 1.32 21.38
C GLN A 31 6.82 2.45 20.36
N GLN A 32 6.46 2.19 19.10
CA GLN A 32 6.29 3.24 18.11
C GLN A 32 4.89 3.84 18.24
N HIS A 33 4.82 5.05 18.78
CA HIS A 33 3.61 5.87 18.80
C HIS A 33 3.44 6.54 17.43
N VAL A 34 2.47 6.08 16.62
CA VAL A 34 1.94 6.89 15.53
C VAL A 34 0.92 7.84 16.14
N SER A 35 1.41 8.95 16.69
CA SER A 35 0.54 10.02 17.18
C SER A 35 -0.21 10.61 15.99
N GLY A 36 -1.54 10.53 16.03
CA GLY A 36 -2.44 11.08 15.02
C GLY A 36 -2.34 12.59 14.93
N SER A 37 -1.41 13.09 14.13
CA SER A 37 -1.68 14.22 13.25
C SER A 37 -2.08 13.61 11.91
N GLN A 38 -3.39 13.43 11.68
CA GLN A 38 -3.93 13.12 10.35
C GLN A 38 -3.71 14.33 9.43
N GLN A 39 -2.46 14.57 9.04
CA GLN A 39 -2.19 15.25 7.78
C GLN A 39 -2.56 14.24 6.71
N ALA A 40 -3.53 14.59 5.86
CA ALA A 40 -3.82 13.81 4.66
C ALA A 40 -2.49 13.49 3.95
N PRO A 41 -2.27 12.24 3.50
CA PRO A 41 -1.05 11.87 2.81
C PRO A 41 -0.86 12.83 1.64
N THR A 42 0.13 13.71 1.75
CA THR A 42 0.41 14.69 0.70
C THR A 42 1.27 13.97 -0.34
N VAL A 43 0.73 13.80 -1.54
CA VAL A 43 1.47 13.21 -2.67
C VAL A 43 2.64 14.13 -3.02
N THR A 44 3.86 13.61 -2.92
CA THR A 44 5.09 14.36 -3.21
C THR A 44 5.59 14.10 -4.63
N GLU A 45 6.51 14.95 -5.12
CA GLU A 45 7.20 14.69 -6.39
C GLU A 45 7.98 13.36 -6.36
N ALA A 46 8.53 12.98 -5.21
CA ALA A 46 9.21 11.71 -5.03
C ALA A 46 8.25 10.52 -5.18
N ASP A 47 7.02 10.62 -4.64
CA ASP A 47 5.99 9.60 -4.85
C ASP A 47 5.65 9.47 -6.35
N LEU A 48 5.49 10.59 -7.07
CA LEU A 48 5.22 10.56 -8.52
C LEU A 48 6.38 9.96 -9.32
N ALA A 49 7.63 10.22 -8.92
CA ALA A 49 8.80 9.58 -9.53
C ALA A 49 8.83 8.06 -9.26
N GLU A 50 8.48 7.64 -8.05
CA GLU A 50 8.35 6.23 -7.68
C GLU A 50 7.26 5.53 -8.51
N LEU A 51 6.09 6.17 -8.68
CA LEU A 51 5.03 5.66 -9.55
C LEU A 51 5.51 5.49 -11.00
N ARG A 52 6.19 6.50 -11.57
CA ARG A 52 6.72 6.44 -12.94
C ARG A 52 7.71 5.29 -13.10
N ASN A 53 8.61 5.08 -12.13
CA ASN A 53 9.54 3.96 -12.14
C ASN A 53 8.79 2.62 -12.12
N ALA A 54 7.78 2.47 -11.27
CA ALA A 54 6.97 1.26 -11.21
C ALA A 54 6.24 1.00 -12.55
N VAL A 55 5.69 2.04 -13.18
CA VAL A 55 5.08 1.94 -14.52
C VAL A 55 6.12 1.49 -15.56
N ASP A 56 7.31 2.05 -15.55
CA ASP A 56 8.37 1.71 -16.50
C ASP A 56 8.88 0.27 -16.34
N GLU A 57 8.94 -0.25 -15.11
CA GLU A 57 9.22 -1.66 -14.84
C GLU A 57 8.15 -2.58 -15.44
N VAL A 58 6.86 -2.22 -15.31
CA VAL A 58 5.77 -2.97 -15.93
C VAL A 58 5.87 -2.92 -17.46
N ARG A 59 6.15 -1.75 -18.04
CA ARG A 59 6.36 -1.61 -19.49
C ARG A 59 7.53 -2.48 -19.97
N ALA A 60 8.62 -2.53 -19.22
CA ALA A 60 9.77 -3.38 -19.54
C ALA A 60 9.41 -4.87 -19.53
N ARG A 61 8.65 -5.33 -18.53
CA ARG A 61 8.14 -6.72 -18.47
C ARG A 61 7.22 -7.05 -19.63
N ILE A 62 6.29 -6.14 -19.98
CA ILE A 62 5.43 -6.32 -21.16
C ILE A 62 6.28 -6.46 -22.42
N ARG A 63 7.32 -5.62 -22.59
CA ARG A 63 8.21 -5.73 -23.76
C ARG A 63 8.94 -7.07 -23.83
N ALA A 64 9.32 -7.63 -22.68
CA ALA A 64 10.05 -8.89 -22.60
C ALA A 64 9.15 -10.12 -22.76
N GLU A 65 7.92 -10.09 -22.25
CA GLU A 65 7.11 -11.30 -22.04
C GLU A 65 5.81 -11.34 -22.85
N ALA A 66 5.31 -10.20 -23.33
CA ALA A 66 4.06 -10.18 -24.09
C ALA A 66 4.26 -10.71 -25.52
N PRO A 67 3.29 -11.47 -26.07
CA PRO A 67 3.28 -11.83 -27.48
C PRO A 67 3.34 -10.58 -28.37
N PRO A 68 4.10 -10.58 -29.49
CA PRO A 68 4.27 -9.41 -30.36
C PRO A 68 2.94 -8.78 -30.81
N GLU A 69 1.93 -9.60 -31.09
CA GLU A 69 0.61 -9.18 -31.55
C GLU A 69 -0.22 -8.44 -30.48
N GLN A 70 0.09 -8.64 -29.20
CA GLN A 70 -0.62 -8.02 -28.06
C GLN A 70 0.23 -7.00 -27.31
N GLN A 71 1.53 -6.93 -27.59
CA GLN A 71 2.47 -6.07 -26.87
C GLN A 71 2.09 -4.59 -26.96
N ALA A 72 1.73 -4.10 -28.15
CA ALA A 72 1.32 -2.71 -28.34
C ALA A 72 0.06 -2.37 -27.53
N ALA A 73 -0.95 -3.24 -27.59
CA ALA A 73 -2.18 -3.07 -26.82
C ALA A 73 -1.93 -3.13 -25.31
N ALA A 74 -1.03 -4.00 -24.84
CA ALA A 74 -0.67 -4.11 -23.43
C ALA A 74 0.04 -2.84 -22.92
N LEU A 75 0.95 -2.27 -23.71
CA LEU A 75 1.61 -1.02 -23.37
C LEU A 75 0.60 0.14 -23.26
N GLU A 76 -0.31 0.25 -24.23
CA GLU A 76 -1.39 1.24 -24.22
C GLU A 76 -2.26 1.13 -22.95
N ARG A 77 -2.61 -0.09 -22.53
CA ARG A 77 -3.39 -0.29 -21.29
C ARG A 77 -2.61 0.13 -20.03
N VAL A 78 -1.28 0.01 -20.02
CA VAL A 78 -0.47 0.50 -18.90
C VAL A 78 -0.38 2.02 -18.89
N ASP A 79 -0.34 2.65 -20.08
CA ASP A 79 -0.41 4.10 -20.19
C ASP A 79 -1.76 4.63 -19.67
N GLU A 80 -2.87 3.92 -19.94
CA GLU A 80 -4.18 4.24 -19.35
C GLU A 80 -4.19 4.13 -17.82
N VAL A 81 -3.47 3.15 -17.23
CA VAL A 81 -3.33 3.04 -15.78
C VAL A 81 -2.60 4.26 -15.22
N GLU A 82 -1.47 4.65 -15.81
CA GLU A 82 -0.73 5.82 -15.37
C GLU A 82 -1.61 7.08 -15.40
N GLN A 83 -2.31 7.32 -16.52
CA GLN A 83 -3.21 8.46 -16.69
C GLN A 83 -4.38 8.43 -15.69
N ALA A 84 -5.01 7.27 -15.49
CA ALA A 84 -6.13 7.11 -14.56
C ALA A 84 -5.71 7.33 -13.11
N VAL A 85 -4.47 7.00 -12.73
CA VAL A 85 -3.95 7.26 -11.38
C VAL A 85 -3.67 8.75 -11.16
N VAL A 86 -3.03 9.42 -12.12
CA VAL A 86 -2.57 10.81 -11.94
C VAL A 86 -3.60 11.88 -12.31
N ALA A 87 -4.81 11.48 -12.71
CA ALA A 87 -5.93 12.38 -12.92
C ALA A 87 -6.28 13.14 -11.63
N GLU A 88 -6.95 14.30 -11.77
CA GLU A 88 -7.40 15.10 -10.62
C GLU A 88 -8.24 14.28 -9.64
N GLU A 89 -9.11 13.40 -10.18
CA GLU A 89 -9.77 12.34 -9.44
C GLU A 89 -9.39 10.99 -10.07
N PRO A 90 -8.79 10.05 -9.31
CA PRO A 90 -8.38 8.77 -9.86
C PRO A 90 -9.54 7.95 -10.43
N ASP A 91 -9.42 7.51 -11.69
CA ASP A 91 -10.47 6.73 -12.36
C ASP A 91 -10.35 5.24 -12.02
N LEU A 92 -10.99 4.86 -10.92
CA LEU A 92 -11.02 3.49 -10.43
C LEU A 92 -11.70 2.50 -11.40
N THR A 93 -12.59 2.99 -12.28
CA THR A 93 -13.27 2.15 -13.28
C THR A 93 -12.29 1.74 -14.36
N THR A 94 -11.47 2.69 -14.84
CA THR A 94 -10.40 2.42 -15.80
C THR A 94 -9.36 1.46 -15.22
N LEU A 95 -8.94 1.66 -13.96
CA LEU A 95 -8.01 0.74 -13.28
C LEU A 95 -8.57 -0.70 -13.23
N GLN A 96 -9.86 -0.86 -12.92
CA GLN A 96 -10.50 -2.17 -12.89
C GLN A 96 -10.62 -2.77 -14.30
N TYR A 97 -10.98 -1.95 -15.29
CA TYR A 97 -11.08 -2.37 -16.68
C TYR A 97 -9.74 -2.91 -17.19
N VAL A 98 -8.65 -2.17 -16.99
CA VAL A 98 -7.30 -2.58 -17.43
C VAL A 98 -6.89 -3.88 -16.74
N ARG A 99 -7.07 -3.98 -15.41
CA ARG A 99 -6.78 -5.22 -14.67
C ARG A 99 -7.51 -6.41 -15.29
N ASN A 100 -8.82 -6.26 -15.55
CA ASN A 100 -9.64 -7.31 -16.16
C ASN A 100 -9.19 -7.64 -17.59
N TRP A 101 -8.72 -6.65 -18.35
CA TRP A 101 -8.16 -6.87 -19.68
C TRP A 101 -6.91 -7.75 -19.62
N PHE A 102 -5.98 -7.47 -18.69
CA PHE A 102 -4.78 -8.31 -18.53
C PHE A 102 -5.11 -9.72 -18.05
N VAL A 103 -6.06 -9.88 -17.12
CA VAL A 103 -6.52 -11.21 -16.68
C VAL A 103 -7.06 -12.04 -17.85
N LYS A 104 -7.75 -11.41 -18.81
CA LYS A 104 -8.35 -12.10 -19.97
C LYS A 104 -7.35 -12.36 -21.10
N ASN A 105 -6.49 -11.40 -21.42
CA ASN A 105 -5.65 -11.44 -22.62
C ASN A 105 -4.22 -11.89 -22.32
N LEU A 106 -3.66 -11.45 -21.19
CA LEU A 106 -2.28 -11.72 -20.79
C LEU A 106 -2.18 -12.18 -19.32
N PRO A 107 -2.75 -13.35 -18.96
CA PRO A 107 -2.85 -13.80 -17.57
C PRO A 107 -1.51 -13.86 -16.82
N LYS A 108 -0.41 -14.15 -17.53
CA LYS A 108 0.95 -14.19 -16.96
C LYS A 108 1.42 -12.82 -16.45
N LEU A 109 0.98 -11.73 -17.09
CA LEU A 109 1.32 -10.36 -16.74
C LEU A 109 0.29 -9.69 -15.81
N ALA A 110 -0.87 -10.33 -15.61
CA ALA A 110 -1.96 -9.76 -14.80
C ALA A 110 -1.55 -9.50 -13.35
N GLY A 111 -0.71 -10.36 -12.76
CA GLY A 111 -0.15 -10.15 -11.42
C GLY A 111 0.72 -8.89 -11.35
N THR A 112 1.60 -8.69 -12.34
CA THR A 112 2.46 -7.51 -12.44
C THR A 112 1.63 -6.21 -12.51
N VAL A 113 0.61 -6.17 -13.36
CA VAL A 113 -0.26 -4.99 -13.49
C VAL A 113 -1.13 -4.78 -12.24
N THR A 114 -1.61 -5.86 -11.64
CA THR A 114 -2.38 -5.76 -10.38
C THR A 114 -1.51 -5.18 -9.27
N GLY A 115 -0.24 -5.58 -9.17
CA GLY A 115 0.73 -5.03 -8.24
C GLY A 115 0.96 -3.52 -8.42
N LEU A 116 1.02 -3.04 -9.66
CA LEU A 116 1.07 -1.60 -9.96
C LEU A 116 -0.19 -0.88 -9.47
N VAL A 117 -1.38 -1.45 -9.69
CA VAL A 117 -2.66 -0.83 -9.27
C VAL A 117 -2.77 -0.76 -7.74
N VAL A 118 -2.30 -1.77 -7.01
CA VAL A 118 -2.31 -1.78 -5.53
C VAL A 118 -1.04 -1.18 -4.90
N HIS A 119 -0.21 -0.51 -5.69
CA HIS A 119 1.05 0.04 -5.22
C HIS A 119 0.81 1.10 -4.12
N PRO A 120 1.65 1.20 -3.08
CA PRO A 120 1.45 2.13 -1.97
C PRO A 120 1.26 3.58 -2.41
N VAL A 121 2.00 4.02 -3.43
CA VAL A 121 1.83 5.37 -4.00
C VAL A 121 0.44 5.58 -4.62
N VAL A 122 -0.12 4.57 -5.31
CA VAL A 122 -1.48 4.66 -5.83
C VAL A 122 -2.48 4.78 -4.67
N GLY A 123 -2.28 4.01 -3.60
CA GLY A 123 -3.05 4.15 -2.37
C GLY A 123 -3.02 5.58 -1.80
N LYS A 124 -1.82 6.17 -1.67
CA LYS A 124 -1.65 7.57 -1.22
C LYS A 124 -2.37 8.56 -2.13
N ILE A 125 -2.27 8.41 -3.45
CA ILE A 125 -2.93 9.30 -4.42
C ILE A 125 -4.45 9.23 -4.29
N VAL A 126 -4.99 8.01 -4.18
CA VAL A 126 -6.43 7.82 -3.99
C VAL A 126 -6.90 8.35 -2.63
N GLU A 127 -6.12 8.19 -1.56
CA GLU A 127 -6.43 8.78 -0.26
C GLU A 127 -6.40 10.31 -0.29
N ALA A 128 -5.46 10.91 -1.02
CA ALA A 128 -5.39 12.35 -1.23
C ALA A 128 -6.59 12.89 -2.03
N ALA A 129 -7.17 12.08 -2.93
CA ALA A 129 -8.39 12.42 -3.65
C ALA A 129 -9.67 12.35 -2.79
N GLY A 130 -9.61 11.67 -1.64
CA GLY A 130 -10.64 11.72 -0.59
C GLY A 130 -11.18 10.36 -0.15
N ASP A 131 -11.91 10.37 0.97
CA ASP A 131 -12.38 9.16 1.67
C ASP A 131 -13.30 8.27 0.82
N VAL A 132 -14.10 8.87 -0.06
CA VAL A 132 -15.00 8.14 -0.95
C VAL A 132 -14.21 7.35 -2.00
N ALA A 133 -13.21 7.98 -2.62
CA ALA A 133 -12.32 7.32 -3.57
C ALA A 133 -11.53 6.20 -2.87
N ALA A 134 -10.96 6.47 -1.69
CA ALA A 134 -10.21 5.49 -0.92
C ALA A 134 -11.06 4.27 -0.51
N SER A 135 -12.29 4.50 -0.09
CA SER A 135 -13.21 3.42 0.29
C SER A 135 -13.60 2.56 -0.92
N GLN A 136 -13.84 3.18 -2.07
CA GLN A 136 -14.11 2.45 -3.31
C GLN A 136 -12.89 1.66 -3.77
N PHE A 137 -11.70 2.25 -3.72
CA PHE A 137 -10.46 1.56 -4.08
C PHE A 137 -10.22 0.32 -3.21
N ARG A 138 -10.38 0.44 -1.89
CA ARG A 138 -10.30 -0.72 -0.99
C ARG A 138 -11.34 -1.79 -1.33
N LYS A 139 -12.57 -1.40 -1.66
CA LYS A 139 -13.63 -2.35 -2.07
C LYS A 139 -13.28 -3.08 -3.38
N LEU A 140 -12.64 -2.40 -4.33
CA LEU A 140 -12.35 -2.94 -5.66
C LEU A 140 -11.03 -3.73 -5.71
N PHE A 141 -10.06 -3.38 -4.87
CA PHE A 141 -8.68 -3.88 -4.96
C PHE A 141 -8.08 -4.39 -3.63
N GLY A 142 -8.71 -4.17 -2.48
CA GLY A 142 -8.17 -4.49 -1.16
C GLY A 142 -8.00 -6.00 -0.87
N ASP A 143 -8.81 -6.86 -1.48
CA ASP A 143 -8.76 -8.33 -1.28
C ASP A 143 -7.47 -8.97 -1.83
N VAL A 144 -6.67 -8.23 -2.60
CA VAL A 144 -5.48 -8.76 -3.29
C VAL A 144 -4.22 -8.69 -2.41
N SER A 145 -4.21 -7.91 -1.32
CA SER A 145 -3.05 -7.83 -0.40
C SER A 145 -2.97 -8.96 0.64
N GLU A 146 -3.98 -9.84 0.74
CA GLU A 146 -4.04 -10.91 1.75
C GLU A 146 -3.77 -12.33 1.22
N ARG A 147 -3.14 -12.49 0.04
CA ARG A 147 -2.84 -13.82 -0.53
C ARG A 147 -1.42 -13.97 -1.05
#